data_AF-A0A356X1U2-F1
#
_entry.id   AF-A0A356X1U2-F1
#
_cell.length_a   1.000
_cell.length_b   1.000
_cell.length_c   1.000
_cell.angle_alpha   90.00
_cell.angle_beta   90.00
_cell.angle_gamma   90.00
#
_symmetry.space_group_name_H-M   'P 1'
#
loop_
_entity.id
_entity.type
_entity.pdbx_description
1 polymer ?
#
loop_
_entity_poly.entity_id
_entity_poly.type
_entity_poly.pdbx_seq_one_letter_code
_entity_poly.pdbx_strand_id
1 'polypeptide(L)'
;MDAVRTNLLEETYERIINVGLCIVPYEDLSDIAAPELMFFGTTKDEKVFSFSELDAMFKSQYEQMAGFVNSLDRKRLFTRTSNDGKNAFITEEVTLTMTSPEEVNTIFMRCSCVMEYIDNQWKLTHLHASTPVDTENDHWHMEEWKRENEKLQKLVDEQTADLQSKNRELKIEAALERIRAQATAMNESSDLLDIVVTMRTEFVNLGHEAHYFWHMRWLPEKYEKAMTSGDGSRIGMVMTLPRHIHGDIEPVAEWEKSKDPTHVLAMDVDKAMDYVDKMISLGDFERVDPQAPSLDDIRHIGGLTFIMARTTHGEIGYSLPGVVPDPPKDAVDTLVRFAGVFDLAYKRFEDLKSAERQHREAQIELALERVRARTMAMQHSDELMETSELMFEQIKNLGIELWSCGFSLWYDDDSYFLGYNPGPDGKMGEPLRIPLTEDVFFTTIREAKRRGDKFLVFESEGDSLKETYRYMDSLPVVGETMRGFVEAGYPLPTYQVTHCGFFSNGHLMFILQEK
;
A
#
# COMPACT_ATOMS: atom_id res chain seq x y z
N MET A 1 57.58 -57.32 -31.34
CA MET A 1 58.24 -57.92 -30.16
C MET A 1 57.79 -59.36 -30.01
N ASP A 2 58.65 -60.28 -29.59
CA ASP A 2 58.25 -61.67 -29.29
C ASP A 2 57.54 -61.78 -27.93
N ALA A 3 56.78 -62.86 -27.70
CA ALA A 3 55.98 -63.03 -26.49
C ALA A 3 56.81 -63.06 -25.19
N VAL A 4 58.06 -63.53 -25.27
CA VAL A 4 58.97 -63.60 -24.12
C VAL A 4 59.36 -62.19 -23.69
N ARG A 5 59.77 -61.33 -24.62
CA ARG A 5 60.11 -59.94 -24.33
C ARG A 5 58.93 -59.11 -23.85
N THR A 6 57.72 -59.36 -24.37
CA THR A 6 56.52 -58.67 -23.89
C THR A 6 56.20 -59.06 -22.44
N ASN A 7 56.30 -60.34 -22.08
CA ASN A 7 56.07 -60.78 -20.71
C ASN A 7 57.11 -60.19 -19.74
N LEU A 8 58.39 -60.19 -20.13
CA LEU A 8 59.45 -59.57 -19.33
C LEU A 8 59.27 -58.07 -19.16
N LEU A 9 58.72 -57.37 -20.17
CA LEU A 9 58.43 -55.94 -20.08
C LEU A 9 57.39 -55.66 -19.00
N GLU A 10 56.27 -56.39 -19.03
CA GLU A 10 55.20 -56.23 -18.05
C GLU A 10 55.67 -56.64 -16.65
N GLU A 11 56.41 -57.75 -16.51
CA GLU A 11 56.98 -58.15 -15.22
C GLU A 11 57.91 -57.08 -14.63
N THR A 12 58.78 -56.51 -15.46
CA THR A 12 59.70 -55.45 -15.04
C THR A 12 58.96 -54.18 -14.66
N TYR A 13 57.96 -53.78 -15.46
CA TYR A 13 57.14 -52.61 -15.19
C TYR A 13 56.31 -52.77 -13.91
N GLU A 14 55.73 -53.94 -13.68
CA GLU A 14 55.02 -54.27 -12.44
C GLU A 14 55.92 -54.20 -11.21
N ARG A 15 57.17 -54.69 -11.30
CA ARG A 15 58.14 -54.54 -10.20
C ARG A 15 58.38 -53.07 -9.86
N ILE A 16 58.57 -52.22 -10.88
CA ILE A 16 58.81 -50.78 -10.71
C ILE A 16 57.61 -50.09 -10.03
N ILE A 17 56.39 -50.33 -10.51
CA ILE A 17 55.19 -49.68 -9.97
C ILE A 17 54.88 -50.16 -8.55
N ASN A 18 54.99 -51.47 -8.30
CA ASN A 18 54.64 -52.02 -6.99
C ASN A 18 55.64 -51.62 -5.90
N VAL A 19 56.93 -51.56 -6.22
CA VAL A 19 57.95 -51.07 -5.29
C VAL A 19 57.86 -49.55 -5.13
N GLY A 20 57.76 -48.81 -6.25
CA GLY A 20 57.74 -47.34 -6.22
C GLY A 20 56.50 -46.75 -5.55
N LEU A 21 55.35 -47.43 -5.59
CA LEU A 21 54.11 -47.01 -4.91
C LEU A 21 53.85 -47.77 -3.60
N CYS A 22 54.88 -48.46 -3.07
CA CYS A 22 54.83 -49.13 -1.78
C CYS A 22 53.64 -50.10 -1.63
N ILE A 23 53.34 -50.87 -2.69
CA ILE A 23 52.31 -51.93 -2.70
C ILE A 23 52.88 -53.24 -2.17
N VAL A 24 54.17 -53.47 -2.46
CA VAL A 24 54.94 -54.59 -1.94
C VAL A 24 56.05 -54.07 -1.02
N PRO A 25 56.63 -54.92 -0.15
CA PRO A 25 57.83 -54.55 0.59
C PRO A 25 58.94 -54.07 -0.35
N TYR A 26 59.74 -53.11 0.13
CA TYR A 26 60.86 -52.59 -0.63
C TYR A 26 61.79 -53.71 -1.14
N GLU A 27 62.15 -53.61 -2.43
CA GLU A 27 63.02 -54.54 -3.16
C GLU A 27 64.12 -53.72 -3.86
N ASP A 28 65.36 -54.22 -3.90
CA ASP A 28 66.45 -53.62 -4.67
C ASP A 28 66.21 -53.85 -6.16
N LEU A 29 66.05 -52.76 -6.92
CA LEU A 29 65.75 -52.78 -8.36
C LEU A 29 66.99 -52.52 -9.24
N SER A 30 68.20 -52.67 -8.69
CA SER A 30 69.45 -52.43 -9.42
C SER A 30 69.62 -53.31 -10.67
N ASP A 31 68.99 -54.49 -10.69
CA ASP A 31 69.01 -55.41 -11.82
C ASP A 31 68.20 -54.91 -13.03
N ILE A 32 67.19 -54.08 -12.78
CA ILE A 32 66.28 -53.52 -13.80
C ILE A 32 66.44 -52.01 -13.98
N ALA A 33 67.48 -51.41 -13.44
CA ALA A 33 67.80 -50.00 -13.61
C ALA A 33 68.84 -49.80 -14.71
N ALA A 34 68.61 -48.87 -15.63
CA ALA A 34 69.63 -48.47 -16.58
C ALA A 34 70.69 -47.58 -15.91
N PRO A 35 71.96 -47.57 -16.39
CA PRO A 35 73.00 -46.70 -15.83
C PRO A 35 72.67 -45.21 -15.87
N GLU A 36 71.92 -44.76 -16.89
CA GLU A 36 71.50 -43.38 -17.10
C GLU A 36 69.97 -43.26 -16.99
N LEU A 37 69.41 -43.53 -15.81
CA LEU A 37 67.98 -43.37 -15.57
C LEU A 37 67.61 -41.94 -15.13
N MET A 38 66.38 -41.54 -15.44
CA MET A 38 65.83 -40.26 -15.00
C MET A 38 64.42 -40.44 -14.45
N PHE A 39 64.14 -39.87 -13.29
CA PHE A 39 62.80 -39.85 -12.69
C PHE A 39 62.35 -38.44 -12.34
N PHE A 40 61.09 -38.13 -12.67
CA PHE A 40 60.36 -36.96 -12.23
C PHE A 40 59.14 -37.39 -11.42
N GLY A 41 59.10 -37.00 -10.15
CA GLY A 41 57.95 -37.25 -9.27
C GLY A 41 56.86 -36.20 -9.41
N THR A 42 55.87 -36.29 -8.54
CA THR A 42 54.68 -35.41 -8.56
C THR A 42 54.96 -34.03 -7.99
N THR A 43 56.08 -33.85 -7.29
CA THR A 43 56.49 -32.57 -6.70
C THR A 43 57.66 -31.92 -7.44
N LYS A 44 57.84 -30.61 -7.24
CA LYS A 44 58.86 -29.79 -7.96
C LYS A 44 60.30 -30.27 -7.73
N ASP A 45 60.55 -30.85 -6.56
CA ASP A 45 61.89 -31.20 -6.09
C ASP A 45 62.22 -32.70 -6.27
N GLU A 46 61.24 -33.52 -6.69
CA GLU A 46 61.46 -34.93 -7.03
C GLU A 46 62.08 -35.08 -8.42
N LYS A 47 63.37 -34.78 -8.50
CA LYS A 47 64.19 -34.98 -9.71
C LYS A 47 65.34 -35.90 -9.38
N VAL A 48 65.37 -37.04 -10.05
CA VAL A 48 66.34 -38.11 -9.81
C VAL A 48 67.05 -38.43 -11.11
N PHE A 49 68.38 -38.48 -11.08
CA PHE A 49 69.23 -38.68 -12.26
C PHE A 49 70.19 -39.87 -12.12
N SER A 50 70.06 -40.65 -11.05
CA SER A 50 70.85 -41.86 -10.81
C SER A 50 70.04 -42.93 -10.08
N PHE A 51 70.45 -44.19 -10.22
CA PHE A 51 69.84 -45.28 -9.47
C PHE A 51 69.99 -45.11 -7.95
N SER A 52 71.14 -44.64 -7.46
CA SER A 52 71.33 -44.42 -6.02
C SER A 52 70.35 -43.40 -5.44
N GLU A 53 70.00 -42.37 -6.21
CA GLU A 53 68.98 -41.39 -5.81
C GLU A 53 67.57 -41.97 -5.86
N LEU A 54 67.24 -42.75 -6.90
CA LEU A 54 65.95 -43.43 -7.02
C LEU A 54 65.74 -44.41 -5.87
N ASP A 55 66.78 -45.18 -5.56
CA ASP A 55 66.80 -46.17 -4.49
C ASP A 55 66.61 -45.53 -3.11
N ALA A 56 67.32 -44.43 -2.84
CA ALA A 56 67.15 -43.66 -1.61
C ALA A 56 65.74 -43.09 -1.49
N MET A 57 65.15 -42.63 -2.60
CA MET A 57 63.79 -42.11 -2.64
C MET A 57 62.76 -43.21 -2.35
N PHE A 58 62.84 -44.37 -3.00
CA PHE A 58 61.92 -45.49 -2.75
C PHE A 58 62.05 -46.04 -1.32
N LYS A 59 63.26 -46.13 -0.76
CA LYS A 59 63.46 -46.47 0.66
C LYS A 59 62.79 -45.47 1.58
N SER A 60 63.02 -44.18 1.34
CA SER A 60 62.43 -43.13 2.17
C SER A 60 60.90 -43.10 2.07
N GLN A 61 60.35 -43.28 0.87
CA GLN A 61 58.90 -43.39 0.67
C GLN A 61 58.35 -44.61 1.42
N TYR A 62 58.98 -45.77 1.31
CA TYR A 62 58.53 -46.97 2.03
C TYR A 62 58.55 -46.78 3.55
N GLU A 63 59.58 -46.14 4.10
CA GLU A 63 59.66 -45.80 5.54
C GLU A 63 58.58 -44.78 5.96
N GLN A 64 58.31 -43.76 5.13
CA GLN A 64 57.28 -42.75 5.38
C GLN A 64 55.85 -43.34 5.31
N MET A 65 55.65 -44.34 4.45
CA MET A 65 54.38 -45.05 4.29
C MET A 65 54.15 -46.13 5.37
N ALA A 66 55.03 -46.26 6.37
CA ALA A 66 54.89 -47.24 7.43
C ALA A 66 53.57 -47.03 8.21
N GLY A 67 52.72 -48.06 8.21
CA GLY A 67 51.41 -48.03 8.89
C GLY A 67 50.21 -47.78 7.96
N PHE A 68 50.44 -47.49 6.68
CA PHE A 68 49.39 -47.45 5.66
C PHE A 68 49.26 -48.78 4.93
N VAL A 69 48.03 -49.13 4.58
CA VAL A 69 47.69 -50.19 3.63
C VAL A 69 47.36 -49.54 2.29
N ASN A 70 48.22 -49.75 1.30
CA ASN A 70 48.13 -49.12 0.00
C ASN A 70 47.39 -50.04 -1.00
N SER A 71 46.57 -49.44 -1.85
CA SER A 71 45.91 -50.12 -2.97
C SER A 71 45.96 -49.26 -4.22
N LEU A 72 46.01 -49.91 -5.38
CA LEU A 72 46.05 -49.23 -6.68
C LEU A 72 44.81 -49.58 -7.50
N ASP A 73 44.18 -48.56 -8.06
CA ASP A 73 43.33 -48.70 -9.24
C ASP A 73 44.10 -48.15 -10.44
N ARG A 74 44.26 -48.96 -11.49
CA ARG A 74 45.17 -48.68 -12.60
C ARG A 74 44.48 -48.87 -13.92
N LYS A 75 44.72 -47.92 -14.83
CA LYS A 75 44.23 -47.97 -16.20
C LYS A 75 45.38 -47.72 -17.17
N ARG A 76 45.77 -48.76 -17.91
CA ARG A 76 46.72 -48.65 -19.02
C ARG A 76 46.09 -47.85 -20.16
N LEU A 77 46.62 -46.66 -20.43
CA LEU A 77 46.17 -45.82 -21.53
C LEU A 77 46.86 -46.21 -22.83
N PHE A 78 48.16 -46.48 -22.77
CA PHE A 78 48.95 -46.71 -23.96
C PHE A 78 50.22 -47.51 -23.67
N THR A 79 50.56 -48.44 -24.56
CA THR A 79 51.87 -49.07 -24.64
C THR A 79 52.35 -48.99 -26.09
N ARG A 80 53.53 -48.43 -26.31
CA ARG A 80 54.18 -48.40 -27.63
C ARG A 80 55.56 -49.00 -27.55
N THR A 81 55.91 -49.79 -28.55
CA THR A 81 57.26 -50.35 -28.69
C THR A 81 57.89 -49.83 -29.98
N SER A 82 59.21 -49.67 -29.98
CA SER A 82 59.95 -49.31 -31.18
C SER A 82 59.91 -50.43 -32.22
N ASN A 83 60.19 -50.09 -33.49
CA ASN A 83 60.15 -51.06 -34.59
C ASN A 83 61.15 -52.22 -34.40
N ASP A 84 62.28 -51.98 -33.75
CA ASP A 84 63.28 -52.99 -33.40
C ASP A 84 62.92 -53.79 -32.13
N GLY A 85 61.83 -53.42 -31.44
CA GLY A 85 61.34 -54.06 -30.22
C GLY A 85 62.30 -53.94 -29.03
N LYS A 86 63.19 -52.94 -29.02
CA LYS A 86 64.15 -52.71 -27.93
C LYS A 86 63.78 -51.57 -27.00
N ASN A 87 62.86 -50.70 -27.38
CA ASN A 87 62.37 -49.61 -26.53
C ASN A 87 60.87 -49.75 -26.32
N ALA A 88 60.42 -49.47 -25.11
CA ALA A 88 59.02 -49.46 -24.73
C ALA A 88 58.66 -48.15 -24.04
N PHE A 89 57.48 -47.64 -24.34
CA PHE A 89 56.86 -46.49 -23.68
C PHE A 89 55.49 -46.90 -23.17
N ILE A 90 55.26 -46.71 -21.88
CA ILE A 90 54.03 -47.07 -21.17
C ILE A 90 53.44 -45.80 -20.56
N THR A 91 52.14 -45.61 -20.70
CA THR A 91 51.39 -44.54 -20.03
C THR A 91 50.19 -45.12 -19.30
N GLU A 92 50.05 -44.76 -18.03
CA GLU A 92 48.96 -45.22 -17.16
C GLU A 92 48.37 -44.07 -16.35
N GLU A 93 47.08 -44.20 -16.04
CA GLU A 93 46.44 -43.48 -14.93
C GLU A 93 46.44 -44.40 -13.71
N VAL A 94 46.89 -43.87 -12.59
CA VAL A 94 47.03 -44.60 -11.33
C VAL A 94 46.36 -43.82 -10.22
N THR A 95 45.41 -44.46 -9.54
CA THR A 95 44.81 -43.95 -8.32
C THR A 95 45.39 -44.74 -7.15
N LEU A 96 46.25 -44.10 -6.37
CA LEU A 96 46.82 -44.66 -5.14
C LEU A 96 45.88 -44.31 -3.97
N THR A 97 45.37 -45.32 -3.29
CA THR A 97 44.61 -45.15 -2.04
C THR A 97 45.40 -45.70 -0.88
N MET A 98 45.69 -44.83 0.09
CA MET A 98 46.45 -45.11 1.30
C MET A 98 45.48 -45.12 2.49
N THR A 99 45.39 -46.24 3.19
CA THR A 99 44.45 -46.42 4.31
C THR A 99 45.20 -46.67 5.60
N SER A 100 44.96 -45.85 6.63
CA SER A 100 45.35 -46.11 8.01
C SER A 100 44.09 -46.22 8.90
N PRO A 101 44.19 -46.59 10.19
CA PRO A 101 43.05 -46.57 11.10
C PRO A 101 42.40 -45.19 11.31
N GLU A 102 43.12 -44.09 11.02
CA GLU A 102 42.68 -42.72 11.30
C GLU A 102 42.28 -41.94 10.03
N GLU A 103 42.82 -42.30 8.87
CA GLU A 103 42.60 -41.55 7.62
C GLU A 103 42.65 -42.43 6.36
N VAL A 104 41.93 -41.99 5.32
CA VAL A 104 41.98 -42.53 3.97
C VAL A 104 42.36 -41.39 3.03
N ASN A 105 43.52 -41.49 2.39
CA ASN A 105 44.00 -40.51 1.42
C ASN A 105 44.07 -41.14 0.03
N THR A 106 43.62 -40.39 -0.98
CA THR A 106 43.61 -40.83 -2.37
C THR A 106 44.34 -39.83 -3.24
N ILE A 107 45.28 -40.32 -4.06
CA ILE A 107 46.06 -39.51 -4.99
C ILE A 107 45.88 -40.08 -6.40
N PHE A 108 45.39 -39.24 -7.31
CA PHE A 108 45.32 -39.56 -8.73
C PHE A 108 46.59 -39.06 -9.42
N MET A 109 47.26 -39.95 -10.15
CA MET A 109 48.51 -39.66 -10.86
C MET A 109 48.48 -40.18 -12.29
N ARG A 110 49.19 -39.47 -13.17
CA ARG A 110 49.49 -39.89 -14.53
C ARG A 110 50.95 -40.32 -14.58
N CYS A 111 51.19 -41.59 -14.88
CA CYS A 111 52.51 -42.20 -14.93
C CYS A 111 52.93 -42.45 -16.39
N SER A 112 54.15 -42.08 -16.74
CA SER A 112 54.78 -42.36 -18.03
C SER A 112 56.14 -43.02 -17.81
N CYS A 113 56.37 -44.17 -18.44
CA CYS A 113 57.59 -44.96 -18.26
C CYS A 113 58.24 -45.28 -19.61
N VAL A 114 59.56 -45.13 -19.70
CA VAL A 114 60.38 -45.55 -20.83
C VAL A 114 61.35 -46.63 -20.36
N MET A 115 61.44 -47.71 -21.12
CA MET A 115 62.29 -48.85 -20.81
C MET A 115 63.05 -49.30 -22.06
N GLU A 116 64.26 -49.81 -21.86
CA GLU A 116 65.13 -50.32 -22.92
C GLU A 116 65.54 -51.78 -22.65
N TYR A 117 65.60 -52.61 -23.68
CA TYR A 117 65.98 -54.02 -23.59
C TYR A 117 67.48 -54.19 -23.80
N ILE A 118 68.22 -54.42 -22.71
CA ILE A 118 69.69 -54.48 -22.64
C ILE A 118 70.10 -55.79 -21.96
N ASP A 119 71.07 -56.51 -22.52
CA ASP A 119 71.61 -57.76 -21.95
C ASP A 119 70.54 -58.80 -21.57
N ASN A 120 69.54 -58.97 -22.45
CA ASN A 120 68.37 -59.85 -22.26
C ASN A 120 67.39 -59.46 -21.13
N GLN A 121 67.50 -58.25 -20.58
CA GLN A 121 66.62 -57.72 -19.52
C GLN A 121 66.01 -56.37 -19.94
N TRP A 122 64.78 -56.07 -19.52
CA TRP A 122 64.25 -54.71 -19.62
C TRP A 122 64.80 -53.86 -18.48
N LYS A 123 65.28 -52.67 -18.82
CA LYS A 123 65.82 -51.71 -17.87
C LYS A 123 65.07 -50.39 -17.95
N LEU A 124 64.76 -49.83 -16.78
CA LEU A 124 64.13 -48.53 -16.63
C LEU A 124 65.10 -47.42 -17.04
N THR A 125 64.71 -46.60 -18.01
CA THR A 125 65.48 -45.42 -18.46
C THR A 125 64.79 -44.12 -18.08
N HIS A 126 63.46 -44.07 -18.08
CA HIS A 126 62.72 -42.88 -17.65
C HIS A 126 61.41 -43.22 -16.93
N LEU A 127 61.08 -42.49 -15.87
CA LEU A 127 59.76 -42.54 -15.24
C LEU A 127 59.30 -41.13 -14.85
N HIS A 128 58.04 -40.80 -15.13
CA HIS A 128 57.45 -39.51 -14.80
C HIS A 128 56.08 -39.73 -14.18
N ALA A 129 55.82 -39.16 -13.01
CA ALA A 129 54.51 -39.14 -12.37
C ALA A 129 54.03 -37.68 -12.18
N SER A 130 52.74 -37.41 -12.40
CA SER A 130 52.17 -36.05 -12.20
C SER A 130 50.74 -36.10 -11.68
N THR A 131 50.37 -35.12 -10.86
CA THR A 131 49.00 -34.92 -10.34
C THR A 131 48.41 -33.66 -10.99
N PRO A 132 47.15 -33.69 -11.48
CA PRO A 132 46.50 -32.48 -11.98
C PRO A 132 46.28 -31.47 -10.84
N VAL A 133 46.38 -30.17 -11.13
CA VAL A 133 46.08 -29.07 -10.20
C VAL A 133 44.74 -28.44 -10.55
N ASP A 134 44.06 -27.84 -9.56
CA ASP A 134 42.87 -27.03 -9.80
C ASP A 134 43.21 -25.81 -10.67
N THR A 135 42.30 -25.44 -11.57
CA THR A 135 42.52 -24.43 -12.63
C THR A 135 42.44 -22.97 -12.15
N GLU A 136 42.28 -22.73 -10.85
CA GLU A 136 42.38 -21.38 -10.27
C GLU A 136 43.82 -20.85 -10.46
N ASN A 137 43.97 -19.89 -11.39
CA ASN A 137 45.23 -19.31 -11.90
C ASN A 137 45.97 -20.09 -13.01
N ASP A 138 45.31 -20.97 -13.77
CA ASP A 138 45.90 -21.50 -14.99
C ASP A 138 45.83 -20.47 -16.14
N HIS A 139 47.00 -20.02 -16.60
CA HIS A 139 47.14 -19.12 -17.74
C HIS A 139 46.62 -19.70 -19.06
N TRP A 140 46.41 -21.02 -19.16
CA TRP A 140 45.86 -21.67 -20.35
C TRP A 140 44.33 -21.72 -20.42
N HIS A 141 43.60 -21.48 -19.32
CA HIS A 141 42.12 -21.51 -19.28
C HIS A 141 41.46 -20.14 -18.99
N MET A 142 42.22 -19.05 -19.08
CA MET A 142 41.75 -17.68 -18.80
C MET A 142 40.53 -17.24 -19.62
N GLU A 143 40.36 -17.71 -20.87
CA GLU A 143 39.18 -17.35 -21.68
C GLU A 143 37.90 -18.04 -21.19
N GLU A 144 37.98 -19.30 -20.77
CA GLU A 144 36.84 -20.05 -20.23
C GLU A 144 36.42 -19.49 -18.87
N TRP A 145 37.40 -19.18 -18.01
CA TRP A 145 37.16 -18.50 -16.73
C TRP A 145 36.52 -17.12 -16.92
N LYS A 146 37.02 -16.32 -17.86
CA LYS A 146 36.41 -15.02 -18.18
C LYS A 146 34.97 -15.17 -18.66
N ARG A 147 34.68 -16.13 -19.55
CA ARG A 147 33.31 -16.38 -20.03
C ARG A 147 32.37 -16.80 -18.91
N GLU A 148 32.79 -17.68 -18.01
CA GLU A 148 31.94 -18.11 -16.90
C GLU A 148 31.73 -16.98 -15.89
N ASN A 149 32.75 -16.16 -15.61
CA ASN A 149 32.57 -14.97 -14.77
C ASN A 149 31.64 -13.93 -15.39
N GLU A 150 31.76 -13.64 -16.70
CA GLU A 150 30.83 -12.75 -17.40
C GLU A 150 29.39 -13.27 -17.33
N LYS A 151 29.20 -14.58 -17.48
CA LYS A 151 27.89 -15.24 -17.35
C LYS A 151 27.35 -15.21 -15.93
N LEU A 152 28.18 -15.46 -14.92
CA LEU A 152 27.79 -15.38 -13.52
C LEU A 152 27.44 -13.96 -13.11
N GLN A 153 28.23 -12.97 -13.54
CA GLN A 153 27.94 -11.56 -13.29
C GLN A 153 26.60 -11.17 -13.91
N LYS A 154 26.34 -11.58 -15.16
CA LYS A 154 25.05 -11.35 -15.81
C LYS A 154 23.89 -11.99 -15.03
N LEU A 155 24.06 -13.21 -14.53
CA LEU A 155 23.04 -13.88 -13.71
C LEU A 155 22.79 -13.13 -12.39
N VAL A 156 23.85 -12.66 -11.73
CA VAL A 156 23.75 -11.87 -10.50
C VAL A 156 23.03 -10.55 -10.77
N ASP A 157 23.34 -9.88 -11.87
CA ASP A 157 22.70 -8.62 -12.26
C ASP A 157 21.19 -8.84 -12.56
N GLU A 158 20.86 -9.91 -13.29
CA GLU A 158 19.47 -10.31 -13.57
C GLU A 158 18.69 -10.64 -12.29
N GLN A 159 19.26 -11.43 -11.38
CA GLN A 159 18.64 -11.75 -10.09
C GLN A 159 18.50 -10.52 -9.19
N THR A 160 19.49 -9.63 -9.19
CA THR A 160 19.45 -8.39 -8.40
C THR A 160 18.34 -7.48 -8.89
N ALA A 161 18.20 -7.32 -10.21
CA ALA A 161 17.11 -6.54 -10.82
C ALA A 161 15.72 -7.14 -10.51
N ASP A 162 15.56 -8.46 -10.62
CA ASP A 162 14.31 -9.16 -10.26
C ASP A 162 13.97 -8.99 -8.77
N LEU A 163 14.96 -9.13 -7.88
CA LEU A 163 14.77 -8.93 -6.43
C LEU A 163 14.39 -7.49 -6.11
N GLN A 164 14.99 -6.49 -6.76
CA GLN A 164 14.62 -5.08 -6.59
C GLN A 164 13.17 -4.82 -7.03
N SER A 165 12.77 -5.38 -8.17
CA SER A 165 11.39 -5.29 -8.67
C SER A 165 10.39 -5.94 -7.71
N LYS A 166 10.68 -7.16 -7.24
CA LYS A 166 9.85 -7.85 -6.24
C LYS A 166 9.79 -7.10 -4.91
N ASN A 167 10.89 -6.52 -4.46
CA ASN A 167 10.91 -5.72 -3.24
C ASN A 167 10.05 -4.46 -3.37
N ARG A 168 10.09 -3.80 -4.55
CA ARG A 168 9.23 -2.66 -4.87
C ARG A 168 7.75 -3.06 -4.83
N GLU A 169 7.41 -4.15 -5.49
CA GLU A 169 6.03 -4.67 -5.54
C GLU A 169 5.49 -5.02 -4.14
N LEU A 170 6.31 -5.66 -3.30
CA LEU A 170 5.94 -5.97 -1.91
C LEU A 170 5.70 -4.72 -1.06
N LYS A 171 6.46 -3.64 -1.28
CA LYS A 171 6.25 -2.36 -0.58
C LYS A 171 4.92 -1.73 -0.99
N ILE A 172 4.59 -1.75 -2.28
CA ILE A 172 3.30 -1.24 -2.78
C ILE A 172 2.14 -2.06 -2.18
N GLU A 173 2.23 -3.39 -2.22
CA GLU A 173 1.16 -4.23 -1.66
C GLU A 173 1.01 -4.04 -0.14
N ALA A 174 2.10 -3.88 0.60
CA ALA A 174 2.03 -3.57 2.03
C ALA A 174 1.36 -2.23 2.33
N ALA A 175 1.58 -1.20 1.49
CA ALA A 175 0.89 0.08 1.59
C ALA A 175 -0.62 -0.06 1.29
N LEU A 176 -0.98 -0.79 0.23
CA LEU A 176 -2.37 -1.08 -0.11
C LEU A 176 -3.09 -1.84 1.00
N GLU A 177 -2.42 -2.82 1.63
CA GLU A 177 -3.02 -3.60 2.71
C GLU A 177 -3.26 -2.76 3.98
N ARG A 178 -2.39 -1.78 4.29
CA ARG A 178 -2.65 -0.82 5.38
C ARG A 178 -3.91 0.00 5.10
N ILE A 179 -4.10 0.45 3.86
CA ILE A 179 -5.31 1.19 3.44
C ILE A 179 -6.56 0.28 3.53
N ARG A 180 -6.48 -0.98 3.07
CA ARG A 180 -7.58 -1.95 3.19
C ARG A 180 -7.96 -2.25 4.64
N ALA A 181 -6.96 -2.40 5.50
CA ALA A 181 -7.17 -2.62 6.93
C ALA A 181 -7.90 -1.44 7.57
N GLN A 182 -7.49 -0.20 7.26
CA GLN A 182 -8.16 1.02 7.72
C GLN A 182 -9.59 1.11 7.19
N ALA A 183 -9.82 0.83 5.90
CA ALA A 183 -11.14 0.80 5.29
C ALA A 183 -12.09 -0.20 5.98
N THR A 184 -11.57 -1.36 6.37
CA THR A 184 -12.35 -2.38 7.09
C THR A 184 -12.66 -1.97 8.53
N ALA A 185 -11.80 -1.15 9.14
CA ALA A 185 -11.94 -0.66 10.51
C ALA A 185 -12.82 0.60 10.65
N MET A 186 -13.38 1.12 9.55
CA MET A 186 -14.28 2.29 9.58
C MET A 186 -15.53 2.03 10.43
N ASN A 187 -15.81 2.95 11.34
CA ASN A 187 -16.96 2.96 12.25
C ASN A 187 -17.98 4.05 11.91
N GLU A 188 -17.53 5.17 11.35
CA GLU A 188 -18.38 6.29 10.94
C GLU A 188 -18.03 6.77 9.53
N SER A 189 -18.97 7.43 8.86
CA SER A 189 -18.78 7.89 7.49
C SER A 189 -17.66 8.95 7.35
N SER A 190 -17.37 9.72 8.41
CA SER A 190 -16.24 10.67 8.47
C SER A 190 -14.86 10.00 8.33
N ASP A 191 -14.72 8.72 8.70
CA ASP A 191 -13.45 7.98 8.65
C ASP A 191 -12.85 7.90 7.23
N LEU A 192 -13.68 8.08 6.18
CA LEU A 192 -13.22 8.11 4.79
C LEU A 192 -12.15 9.18 4.55
N LEU A 193 -12.29 10.34 5.21
CA LEU A 193 -11.37 11.46 5.07
C LEU A 193 -9.96 11.12 5.58
N ASP A 194 -9.86 10.35 6.65
CA ASP A 194 -8.58 9.89 7.19
C ASP A 194 -7.89 8.89 6.27
N ILE A 195 -8.66 8.08 5.53
CA ILE A 195 -8.12 7.16 4.53
C ILE A 195 -7.43 7.91 3.39
N VAL A 196 -7.97 9.06 2.97
CA VAL A 196 -7.37 9.90 1.92
C VAL A 196 -6.01 10.46 2.40
N VAL A 197 -5.92 10.82 3.69
CA VAL A 197 -4.66 11.27 4.32
C VAL A 197 -3.65 10.12 4.40
N THR A 198 -4.09 8.93 4.80
CA THR A 198 -3.24 7.72 4.80
C THR A 198 -2.76 7.39 3.40
N MET A 199 -3.62 7.46 2.40
CA MET A 199 -3.26 7.23 1.00
C MET A 199 -2.14 8.17 0.55
N ARG A 200 -2.24 9.47 0.82
CA ARG A 200 -1.13 10.40 0.53
C ARG A 200 0.15 9.98 1.25
N THR A 201 0.05 9.69 2.55
CA THR A 201 1.20 9.34 3.39
C THR A 201 1.91 8.10 2.85
N GLU A 202 1.16 7.06 2.51
CA GLU A 202 1.69 5.83 1.92
C GLU A 202 2.27 6.06 0.53
N PHE A 203 1.62 6.89 -0.29
CA PHE A 203 2.12 7.25 -1.62
C PHE A 203 3.48 7.96 -1.53
N VAL A 204 3.64 8.90 -0.59
CA VAL A 204 4.92 9.59 -0.33
C VAL A 204 5.96 8.65 0.30
N ASN A 205 5.57 7.73 1.19
CA ASN A 205 6.46 6.72 1.77
C ASN A 205 7.02 5.75 0.72
N LEU A 206 6.30 5.55 -0.39
CA LEU A 206 6.79 4.82 -1.57
C LEU A 206 7.77 5.65 -2.40
N GLY A 207 8.09 6.88 -2.02
CA GLY A 207 9.06 7.75 -2.71
C GLY A 207 8.46 8.55 -3.87
N HIS A 208 7.13 8.61 -3.97
CA HIS A 208 6.44 9.45 -4.95
C HIS A 208 6.22 10.86 -4.40
N GLU A 209 6.25 11.86 -5.27
CA GLU A 209 5.90 13.23 -4.90
C GLU A 209 4.39 13.45 -5.01
N ALA A 210 3.80 14.10 -4.01
CA ALA A 210 2.39 14.51 -4.02
C ALA A 210 2.21 15.73 -3.10
N HIS A 211 2.05 16.94 -3.69
CA HIS A 211 1.78 18.14 -2.90
C HIS A 211 0.41 18.03 -2.23
N TYR A 212 -0.64 17.95 -3.04
CA TYR A 212 -2.00 17.66 -2.60
C TYR A 212 -2.41 16.28 -3.06
N PHE A 213 -3.23 15.62 -2.26
CA PHE A 213 -3.93 14.41 -2.64
C PHE A 213 -5.42 14.61 -2.42
N TRP A 214 -6.28 14.14 -3.32
CA TRP A 214 -7.73 14.30 -3.21
C TRP A 214 -8.48 13.04 -3.61
N HIS A 215 -9.73 13.02 -3.17
CA HIS A 215 -10.77 12.25 -3.83
C HIS A 215 -11.85 13.21 -4.31
N MET A 216 -12.47 12.89 -5.44
CA MET A 216 -13.58 13.65 -5.98
C MET A 216 -14.67 12.71 -6.48
N ARG A 217 -15.86 12.81 -5.89
CA ARG A 217 -17.06 12.08 -6.32
C ARG A 217 -17.72 12.82 -7.47
N TRP A 218 -18.19 12.08 -8.46
CA TRP A 218 -18.92 12.62 -9.60
C TRP A 218 -20.42 12.39 -9.39
N LEU A 219 -21.16 13.46 -9.11
CA LEU A 219 -22.63 13.45 -9.07
C LEU A 219 -23.19 14.02 -10.38
N PRO A 220 -24.47 13.77 -10.72
CA PRO A 220 -25.05 14.27 -11.96
C PRO A 220 -24.98 15.80 -12.13
N GLU A 221 -25.12 16.54 -11.03
CA GLU A 221 -25.21 18.01 -11.06
C GLU A 221 -23.96 18.71 -10.52
N LYS A 222 -23.12 18.01 -9.75
CA LYS A 222 -22.00 18.58 -9.01
C LYS A 222 -20.86 17.58 -8.78
N TYR A 223 -19.74 18.06 -8.27
CA TYR A 223 -18.67 17.26 -7.69
C TYR A 223 -18.63 17.46 -6.19
N GLU A 224 -18.32 16.41 -5.44
CA GLU A 224 -17.96 16.51 -4.02
C GLU A 224 -16.47 16.18 -3.92
N LYS A 225 -15.66 17.13 -3.44
CA LYS A 225 -14.20 17.01 -3.42
C LYS A 225 -13.68 17.21 -2.00
N ALA A 226 -12.82 16.31 -1.54
CA ALA A 226 -12.00 16.54 -0.37
C ALA A 226 -10.52 16.33 -0.70
N MET A 227 -9.68 17.22 -0.19
CA MET A 227 -8.25 17.22 -0.44
C MET A 227 -7.46 17.46 0.84
N THR A 228 -6.26 16.87 0.89
CA THR A 228 -5.34 17.03 2.01
C THR A 228 -4.89 18.48 2.18
N SER A 229 -4.37 18.83 3.35
CA SER A 229 -3.57 20.05 3.54
C SER A 229 -2.27 19.97 2.73
N GLY A 230 -1.55 21.09 2.61
CA GLY A 230 -0.29 21.13 1.83
C GLY A 230 0.84 20.28 2.44
N ASP A 231 0.89 20.18 3.77
CA ASP A 231 1.76 19.23 4.48
C ASP A 231 1.21 17.78 4.42
N GLY A 232 -0.07 17.65 4.08
CA GLY A 232 -0.89 16.45 4.02
C GLY A 232 -1.01 15.66 5.31
N SER A 233 -0.93 16.34 6.45
CA SER A 233 -1.15 15.75 7.78
C SER A 233 -2.65 15.53 8.09
N ARG A 234 -3.55 16.20 7.36
CA ARG A 234 -5.00 16.17 7.56
C ARG A 234 -5.73 16.47 6.25
N ILE A 235 -7.06 16.35 6.23
CA ILE A 235 -7.87 16.99 5.19
C ILE A 235 -7.78 18.52 5.35
N GLY A 236 -7.42 19.21 4.28
CA GLY A 236 -7.28 20.66 4.24
C GLY A 236 -8.55 21.33 3.77
N MET A 237 -9.19 20.77 2.74
CA MET A 237 -10.39 21.36 2.14
C MET A 237 -11.45 20.31 1.84
N VAL A 238 -12.72 20.68 2.06
CA VAL A 238 -13.91 19.92 1.67
C VAL A 238 -14.84 20.90 0.98
N MET A 239 -15.24 20.58 -0.25
CA MET A 239 -16.02 21.48 -1.09
C MET A 239 -16.93 20.75 -2.07
N THR A 240 -17.99 21.45 -2.48
CA THR A 240 -18.81 21.08 -3.64
C THR A 240 -18.46 21.98 -4.82
N LEU A 241 -18.33 21.42 -6.02
CA LEU A 241 -18.00 22.16 -7.25
C LEU A 241 -19.03 21.88 -8.36
N PRO A 242 -19.33 22.85 -9.25
CA PRO A 242 -20.23 22.62 -10.37
C PRO A 242 -19.57 21.76 -11.47
N ARG A 243 -20.39 21.02 -12.24
CA ARG A 243 -19.89 20.09 -13.27
C ARG A 243 -19.05 20.73 -14.39
N HIS A 244 -19.25 22.01 -14.66
CA HIS A 244 -18.53 22.70 -15.73
C HIS A 244 -17.04 22.96 -15.39
N ILE A 245 -16.61 22.84 -14.12
CA ILE A 245 -15.17 22.95 -13.75
C ILE A 245 -14.29 22.00 -14.56
N HIS A 246 -14.71 20.74 -14.71
CA HIS A 246 -14.06 19.77 -15.61
C HIS A 246 -14.79 19.67 -16.96
N GLY A 247 -16.09 19.94 -17.00
CA GLY A 247 -16.89 19.91 -18.23
C GLY A 247 -16.41 20.87 -19.31
N ASP A 248 -15.83 22.01 -18.93
CA ASP A 248 -15.29 23.02 -19.84
C ASP A 248 -13.84 22.72 -20.28
N ILE A 249 -13.21 21.71 -19.68
CA ILE A 249 -11.86 21.25 -20.04
C ILE A 249 -12.00 20.00 -20.91
N GLU A 250 -12.05 20.20 -22.23
CA GLU A 250 -12.35 19.15 -23.21
C GLU A 250 -11.61 17.81 -22.97
N PRO A 251 -10.29 17.76 -22.74
CA PRO A 251 -9.59 16.51 -22.45
C PRO A 251 -10.07 15.77 -21.18
N VAL A 252 -10.45 16.52 -20.15
CA VAL A 252 -10.96 15.95 -18.89
C VAL A 252 -12.40 15.48 -19.08
N ALA A 253 -13.23 16.28 -19.74
CA ALA A 253 -14.61 15.92 -20.05
C ALA A 253 -14.72 14.67 -20.95
N GLU A 254 -13.78 14.49 -21.88
CA GLU A 254 -13.65 13.27 -22.68
C GLU A 254 -13.20 12.08 -21.82
N TRP A 255 -12.19 12.26 -20.98
CA TRP A 255 -11.74 11.23 -20.04
C TRP A 255 -12.85 10.76 -19.11
N GLU A 256 -13.66 11.68 -18.55
CA GLU A 256 -14.78 11.33 -17.67
C GLU A 256 -15.81 10.42 -18.36
N LYS A 257 -15.97 10.54 -19.67
CA LYS A 257 -16.86 9.70 -20.50
C LYS A 257 -16.18 8.41 -20.98
N SER A 258 -14.86 8.31 -20.89
CA SER A 258 -14.08 7.15 -21.32
C SER A 258 -13.99 6.08 -20.22
N LYS A 259 -13.28 4.98 -20.52
CA LYS A 259 -12.94 3.92 -19.56
C LYS A 259 -11.46 3.93 -19.18
N ASP A 260 -10.74 4.99 -19.54
CA ASP A 260 -9.31 5.05 -19.29
C ASP A 260 -9.06 5.20 -17.79
N PRO A 261 -8.10 4.44 -17.23
CA PRO A 261 -7.88 4.40 -15.80
C PRO A 261 -7.31 5.69 -15.24
N THR A 262 -6.64 6.50 -16.08
CA THR A 262 -5.93 7.70 -15.65
C THR A 262 -6.02 8.83 -16.67
N HIS A 263 -5.82 10.05 -16.18
CA HIS A 263 -5.65 11.25 -16.98
C HIS A 263 -4.62 12.18 -16.33
N VAL A 264 -3.81 12.83 -17.15
CA VAL A 264 -2.81 13.81 -16.72
C VAL A 264 -3.21 15.16 -17.29
N LEU A 265 -3.55 16.09 -16.40
CA LEU A 265 -3.86 17.47 -16.74
C LEU A 265 -2.67 18.36 -16.34
N ALA A 266 -1.76 18.57 -17.29
CA ALA A 266 -0.62 19.47 -17.13
C ALA A 266 -1.04 20.90 -17.55
N MET A 267 -0.98 21.84 -16.61
CA MET A 267 -1.41 23.23 -16.79
C MET A 267 -0.23 24.17 -16.63
N ASP A 268 -0.03 25.04 -17.62
CA ASP A 268 0.83 26.22 -17.49
C ASP A 268 0.30 27.18 -16.41
N VAL A 269 1.09 28.22 -16.10
CA VAL A 269 0.77 29.17 -15.02
C VAL A 269 -0.61 29.80 -15.22
N ASP A 270 -0.93 30.27 -16.43
CA ASP A 270 -2.18 30.98 -16.69
C ASP A 270 -3.40 30.06 -16.52
N LYS A 271 -3.33 28.83 -17.06
CA LYS A 271 -4.39 27.82 -16.90
C LYS A 271 -4.53 27.34 -15.46
N ALA A 272 -3.42 27.13 -14.76
CA ALA A 272 -3.44 26.71 -13.36
C ALA A 272 -4.09 27.78 -12.47
N MET A 273 -3.77 29.06 -12.72
CA MET A 273 -4.38 30.18 -12.01
C MET A 273 -5.88 30.29 -12.28
N ASP A 274 -6.30 30.21 -13.55
CA ASP A 274 -7.74 30.22 -13.92
C ASP A 274 -8.50 29.05 -13.28
N TYR A 275 -7.92 27.85 -13.27
CA TYR A 275 -8.52 26.69 -12.63
C TYR A 275 -8.71 26.90 -11.13
N VAL A 276 -7.66 27.37 -10.43
CA VAL A 276 -7.72 27.57 -8.97
C VAL A 276 -8.67 28.73 -8.62
N ASP A 277 -8.68 29.81 -9.40
CA ASP A 277 -9.62 30.93 -9.21
C ASP A 277 -11.08 30.47 -9.39
N LYS A 278 -11.37 29.65 -10.40
CA LYS A 278 -12.68 29.01 -10.57
C LYS A 278 -13.05 28.11 -9.41
N MET A 279 -12.10 27.32 -8.90
CA MET A 279 -12.34 26.45 -7.75
C MET A 279 -12.67 27.26 -6.48
N ILE A 280 -12.01 28.39 -6.27
CA ILE A 280 -12.26 29.28 -5.12
C ILE A 280 -13.57 30.05 -5.29
N SER A 281 -13.87 30.55 -6.49
CA SER A 281 -15.06 31.39 -6.73
C SER A 281 -16.36 30.60 -6.85
N LEU A 282 -16.30 29.35 -7.35
CA LEU A 282 -17.46 28.50 -7.57
C LEU A 282 -17.61 27.39 -6.51
N GLY A 283 -16.59 27.18 -5.69
CA GLY A 283 -16.60 26.18 -4.63
C GLY A 283 -17.48 26.59 -3.46
N ASP A 284 -18.38 25.70 -3.06
CA ASP A 284 -19.07 25.78 -1.79
C ASP A 284 -18.26 25.03 -0.73
N PHE A 285 -17.56 25.76 0.14
CA PHE A 285 -16.57 25.20 1.06
C PHE A 285 -17.16 24.93 2.44
N GLU A 286 -17.15 23.66 2.84
CA GLU A 286 -17.43 23.27 4.23
C GLU A 286 -16.20 23.45 5.13
N ARG A 287 -15.00 23.32 4.54
CA ARG A 287 -13.71 23.46 5.22
C ARG A 287 -12.67 24.06 4.30
N VAL A 288 -11.90 25.01 4.81
CA VAL A 288 -10.78 25.65 4.10
C VAL A 288 -9.55 25.67 5.00
N ASP A 289 -8.40 25.30 4.45
CA ASP A 289 -7.12 25.42 5.13
C ASP A 289 -6.61 26.87 5.05
N PRO A 290 -6.37 27.58 6.17
CA PRO A 290 -5.79 28.92 6.14
C PRO A 290 -4.40 28.98 5.50
N GLN A 291 -3.69 27.85 5.40
CA GLN A 291 -2.37 27.74 4.75
C GLN A 291 -2.46 27.28 3.29
N ALA A 292 -3.62 27.38 2.65
CA ALA A 292 -3.76 27.13 1.22
C ALA A 292 -2.81 28.03 0.40
N PRO A 293 -2.25 27.55 -0.72
CA PRO A 293 -1.32 28.33 -1.53
C PRO A 293 -2.06 29.52 -2.12
N SER A 294 -1.45 30.69 -2.04
CA SER A 294 -1.95 31.88 -2.71
C SER A 294 -1.76 31.76 -4.23
N LEU A 295 -2.48 32.57 -5.00
CA LEU A 295 -2.27 32.67 -6.44
C LEU A 295 -0.83 33.09 -6.80
N ASP A 296 -0.15 33.84 -5.93
CA ASP A 296 1.25 34.20 -6.11
C ASP A 296 2.20 33.01 -5.88
N ASP A 297 1.86 32.07 -4.99
CA ASP A 297 2.63 30.82 -4.83
C ASP A 297 2.56 29.96 -6.10
N ILE A 298 1.39 29.93 -6.77
CA ILE A 298 1.19 29.21 -8.04
C ILE A 298 2.08 29.80 -9.16
N ARG A 299 2.30 31.11 -9.16
CA ARG A 299 3.21 31.76 -10.13
C ARG A 299 4.67 31.35 -9.90
N HIS A 300 5.09 31.16 -8.66
CA HIS A 300 6.46 30.78 -8.33
C HIS A 300 6.80 29.33 -8.68
N ILE A 301 5.81 28.42 -8.66
CA ILE A 301 6.01 27.00 -9.02
C ILE A 301 5.99 26.74 -10.54
N GLY A 302 5.65 27.72 -11.37
CA GLY A 302 5.76 27.63 -12.82
C GLY A 302 4.69 26.75 -13.50
N GLY A 303 3.54 26.53 -12.85
CA GLY A 303 2.43 25.72 -13.36
C GLY A 303 2.00 24.64 -12.36
N LEU A 304 1.05 23.80 -12.76
CA LEU A 304 0.50 22.75 -11.92
C LEU A 304 0.12 21.55 -12.78
N THR A 305 0.41 20.34 -12.29
CA THR A 305 -0.01 19.11 -12.96
C THR A 305 -0.88 18.30 -12.04
N PHE A 306 -2.05 17.89 -12.53
CA PHE A 306 -2.92 16.93 -11.86
C PHE A 306 -2.83 15.56 -12.51
N ILE A 307 -2.59 14.56 -11.68
CA ILE A 307 -2.58 13.16 -12.07
C ILE A 307 -3.81 12.54 -11.41
N MET A 308 -4.76 12.11 -12.22
CA MET A 308 -6.05 11.59 -11.78
C MET A 308 -6.15 10.11 -12.15
N ALA A 309 -6.67 9.32 -11.23
CA ALA A 309 -7.06 7.93 -11.46
C ALA A 309 -8.55 7.75 -11.16
N ARG A 310 -9.21 7.02 -12.05
CA ARG A 310 -10.64 6.75 -12.00
C ARG A 310 -10.97 5.76 -10.89
N THR A 311 -12.03 6.03 -10.15
CA THR A 311 -12.70 5.08 -9.24
C THR A 311 -14.10 4.75 -9.78
N THR A 312 -14.82 3.86 -9.12
CA THR A 312 -16.22 3.52 -9.52
C THR A 312 -17.21 4.66 -9.31
N HIS A 313 -16.88 5.64 -8.47
CA HIS A 313 -17.76 6.73 -8.05
C HIS A 313 -17.20 8.13 -8.39
N GLY A 314 -16.04 8.20 -9.05
CA GLY A 314 -15.39 9.43 -9.46
C GLY A 314 -13.90 9.23 -9.70
N GLU A 315 -13.08 9.92 -8.91
CA GLU A 315 -11.63 9.88 -9.03
C GLU A 315 -10.91 10.03 -7.68
N ILE A 316 -9.64 9.63 -7.68
CA ILE A 316 -8.61 10.12 -6.76
C ILE A 316 -7.50 10.76 -7.57
N GLY A 317 -6.73 11.66 -6.96
CA GLY A 317 -5.62 12.28 -7.67
C GLY A 317 -4.62 12.96 -6.75
N TYR A 318 -3.49 13.31 -7.34
CA TYR A 318 -2.47 14.11 -6.68
C TYR A 318 -1.91 15.19 -7.60
N SER A 319 -1.32 16.22 -6.99
CA SER A 319 -0.73 17.34 -7.71
C SER A 319 0.79 17.35 -7.62
N LEU A 320 1.41 17.77 -8.73
CA LEU A 320 2.83 18.08 -8.85
C LEU A 320 3.02 19.56 -9.20
N PRO A 321 4.09 20.20 -8.69
CA PRO A 321 4.45 21.56 -9.10
C PRO A 321 4.97 21.57 -10.55
N GLY A 322 4.60 22.61 -11.30
CA GLY A 322 5.04 22.81 -12.67
C GLY A 322 4.26 21.97 -13.70
N VAL A 323 4.74 21.99 -14.94
CA VAL A 323 4.14 21.31 -16.10
C VAL A 323 4.87 19.99 -16.34
N VAL A 324 4.26 18.87 -15.93
CA VAL A 324 4.80 17.51 -16.01
C VAL A 324 3.87 16.66 -16.87
N PRO A 325 3.97 16.72 -18.21
CA PRO A 325 3.05 15.98 -19.09
C PRO A 325 3.24 14.46 -19.02
N ASP A 326 4.47 14.00 -18.73
CA ASP A 326 4.84 12.60 -18.63
C ASP A 326 5.32 12.27 -17.20
N PRO A 327 4.40 12.12 -16.22
CA PRO A 327 4.77 11.77 -14.84
C PRO A 327 5.39 10.37 -14.76
N PRO A 328 6.19 10.07 -13.72
CA PRO A 328 6.80 8.76 -13.55
C PRO A 328 5.76 7.63 -13.63
N LYS A 329 5.97 6.68 -14.54
CA LYS A 329 5.01 5.59 -14.80
C LYS A 329 4.67 4.80 -13.53
N ASP A 330 5.67 4.52 -12.69
CA ASP A 330 5.48 3.81 -11.41
C ASP A 330 4.52 4.56 -10.46
N ALA A 331 4.54 5.91 -10.47
CA ALA A 331 3.63 6.72 -9.65
C ALA A 331 2.19 6.64 -10.18
N VAL A 332 2.01 6.69 -11.50
CA VAL A 332 0.71 6.54 -12.16
C VAL A 332 0.13 5.14 -11.93
N ASP A 333 0.93 4.09 -12.14
CA ASP A 333 0.54 2.70 -11.92
C ASP A 333 0.19 2.44 -10.43
N THR A 334 0.95 3.03 -9.51
CA THR A 334 0.65 2.99 -8.07
C THR A 334 -0.68 3.67 -7.77
N LEU A 335 -0.96 4.85 -8.34
CA LEU A 335 -2.21 5.59 -8.12
C LEU A 335 -3.43 4.77 -8.58
N VAL A 336 -3.34 4.08 -9.72
CA VAL A 336 -4.43 3.19 -10.20
C VAL A 336 -4.73 2.08 -9.20
N ARG A 337 -3.71 1.50 -8.58
CA ARG A 337 -3.92 0.47 -7.54
C ARG A 337 -4.55 1.06 -6.27
N PHE A 338 -4.15 2.27 -5.89
CA PHE A 338 -4.77 3.00 -4.77
C PHE A 338 -6.24 3.29 -5.05
N ALA A 339 -6.60 3.65 -6.29
CA ALA A 339 -8.00 3.88 -6.69
C ALA A 339 -8.85 2.63 -6.50
N GLY A 340 -8.34 1.45 -6.90
CA GLY A 340 -9.03 0.18 -6.70
C GLY A 340 -9.24 -0.20 -5.23
N VAL A 341 -8.32 0.17 -4.34
CA VAL A 341 -8.51 -0.03 -2.89
C VAL A 341 -9.43 1.03 -2.29
N PHE A 342 -9.38 2.27 -2.78
CA PHE A 342 -10.27 3.33 -2.35
C PHE A 342 -11.74 3.01 -2.64
N ASP A 343 -12.04 2.32 -3.73
CA ASP A 343 -13.40 1.83 -4.01
C ASP A 343 -13.97 0.96 -2.88
N LEU A 344 -13.14 0.18 -2.18
CA LEU A 344 -13.56 -0.60 -1.02
C LEU A 344 -13.93 0.32 0.16
N ALA A 345 -13.09 1.31 0.45
CA ALA A 345 -13.33 2.31 1.49
C ALA A 345 -14.60 3.12 1.19
N TYR A 346 -14.77 3.52 -0.06
CA TYR A 346 -15.92 4.30 -0.49
C TYR A 346 -17.23 3.51 -0.41
N LYS A 347 -17.21 2.22 -0.77
CA LYS A 347 -18.37 1.35 -0.59
C LYS A 347 -18.76 1.25 0.89
N ARG A 348 -17.77 1.08 1.77
CA ARG A 348 -18.00 1.05 3.23
C ARG A 348 -18.56 2.39 3.74
N PHE A 349 -18.08 3.51 3.22
CA PHE A 349 -18.63 4.83 3.49
C PHE A 349 -20.11 4.93 3.12
N GLU A 350 -20.52 4.48 1.93
CA GLU A 350 -21.93 4.50 1.52
C GLU A 350 -22.80 3.59 2.39
N ASP A 351 -22.29 2.41 2.75
CA ASP A 351 -22.98 1.50 3.69
C ASP A 351 -23.18 2.16 5.07
N LEU A 352 -22.14 2.80 5.61
CA LEU A 352 -22.19 3.53 6.88
C LEU A 352 -23.15 4.73 6.80
N LYS A 353 -23.06 5.56 5.76
CA LYS A 353 -23.98 6.70 5.55
C LYS A 353 -25.44 6.25 5.44
N SER A 354 -25.68 5.12 4.80
CA SER A 354 -27.02 4.53 4.75
C SER A 354 -27.48 4.03 6.13
N ALA A 355 -26.61 3.39 6.91
CA ALA A 355 -26.92 2.94 8.26
C ALA A 355 -27.18 4.11 9.22
N GLU A 356 -26.37 5.17 9.14
CA GLU A 356 -26.54 6.42 9.91
C GLU A 356 -27.91 7.06 9.61
N ARG A 357 -28.28 7.17 8.33
CA ARG A 357 -29.59 7.67 7.91
C ARG A 357 -30.74 6.80 8.42
N GLN A 358 -30.63 5.48 8.32
CA GLN A 358 -31.64 4.54 8.83
C GLN A 358 -31.78 4.64 10.36
N HIS A 359 -30.66 4.77 11.07
CA HIS A 359 -30.67 4.97 12.52
C HIS A 359 -31.36 6.30 12.88
N ARG A 360 -31.06 7.37 12.15
CA ARG A 360 -31.73 8.67 12.33
C ARG A 360 -33.25 8.58 12.07
N GLU A 361 -33.65 7.91 11.01
CA GLU A 361 -35.07 7.71 10.67
C GLU A 361 -35.79 6.86 11.73
N ALA A 362 -35.15 5.79 12.24
CA ALA A 362 -35.68 4.98 13.34
C ALA A 362 -35.83 5.79 14.65
N GLN A 363 -34.89 6.70 14.94
CA GLN A 363 -35.02 7.62 16.09
C GLN A 363 -36.24 8.54 15.93
N ILE A 364 -36.45 9.09 14.72
CA ILE A 364 -37.61 9.94 14.42
C ILE A 364 -38.92 9.15 14.56
N GLU A 365 -39.00 7.95 14.01
CA GLU A 365 -40.20 7.10 14.12
C GLU A 365 -40.50 6.71 15.57
N LEU A 366 -39.47 6.40 16.38
CA LEU A 366 -39.66 6.11 17.80
C LEU A 366 -40.18 7.33 18.57
N ALA A 367 -39.66 8.52 18.27
CA ALA A 367 -40.15 9.78 18.82
C ALA A 367 -41.62 10.03 18.45
N LEU A 368 -41.97 9.85 17.17
CA LEU A 368 -43.34 9.98 16.69
C LEU A 368 -44.29 8.96 17.34
N GLU A 369 -43.87 7.71 17.50
CA GLU A 369 -44.69 6.67 18.11
C GLU A 369 -44.93 6.93 19.60
N ARG A 370 -43.95 7.50 20.33
CA ARG A 370 -44.15 7.92 21.73
C ARG A 370 -45.21 9.02 21.84
N VAL A 371 -45.14 10.04 20.97
CA VAL A 371 -46.16 11.11 20.93
C VAL A 371 -47.52 10.52 20.55
N ARG A 372 -47.58 9.65 19.53
CA ARG A 372 -48.80 8.96 19.11
C ARG A 372 -49.40 8.14 20.26
N ALA A 373 -48.61 7.33 20.95
CA ALA A 373 -49.06 6.54 22.09
C ALA A 373 -49.62 7.43 23.21
N ARG A 374 -48.94 8.55 23.55
CA ARG A 374 -49.45 9.51 24.54
C ARG A 374 -50.78 10.11 24.11
N THR A 375 -50.92 10.51 22.84
CA THR A 375 -52.17 11.07 22.30
C THR A 375 -53.32 10.05 22.32
N MET A 376 -53.06 8.79 21.95
CA MET A 376 -54.07 7.74 21.92
C MET A 376 -54.53 7.32 23.32
N ALA A 377 -53.67 7.48 24.33
CA ALA A 377 -53.99 7.17 25.71
C ALA A 377 -54.82 8.27 26.42
N MET A 378 -54.97 9.45 25.82
CA MET A 378 -55.70 10.57 26.43
C MET A 378 -57.16 10.21 26.75
N GLN A 379 -57.59 10.57 27.95
CA GLN A 379 -58.97 10.45 28.44
C GLN A 379 -59.64 11.82 28.62
N HIS A 380 -58.85 12.87 28.88
CA HIS A 380 -59.31 14.23 29.11
C HIS A 380 -58.54 15.27 28.27
N SER A 381 -59.16 16.41 27.99
CA SER A 381 -58.58 17.43 27.09
C SER A 381 -57.42 18.23 27.71
N ASP A 382 -57.31 18.26 29.03
CA ASP A 382 -56.18 18.86 29.76
C ASP A 382 -54.86 18.08 29.56
N GLU A 383 -54.94 16.80 29.19
CA GLU A 383 -53.77 15.98 28.83
C GLU A 383 -53.06 16.41 27.52
N LEU A 384 -53.64 17.36 26.78
CA LEU A 384 -52.99 18.02 25.65
C LEU A 384 -51.71 18.75 26.07
N MET A 385 -51.66 19.28 27.29
CA MET A 385 -50.46 19.93 27.84
C MET A 385 -49.30 18.95 27.96
N GLU A 386 -49.54 17.80 28.59
CA GLU A 386 -48.51 16.74 28.76
C GLU A 386 -48.05 16.19 27.42
N THR A 387 -48.97 16.07 26.46
CA THR A 387 -48.64 15.67 25.08
C THR A 387 -47.70 16.68 24.42
N SER A 388 -47.93 17.97 24.63
CA SER A 388 -47.06 19.01 24.07
C SER A 388 -45.68 19.05 24.72
N GLU A 389 -45.60 18.87 26.05
CA GLU A 389 -44.32 18.74 26.75
C GLU A 389 -43.53 17.53 26.24
N LEU A 390 -44.19 16.39 26.07
CA LEU A 390 -43.56 15.19 25.53
C LEU A 390 -43.06 15.42 24.10
N MET A 391 -43.82 16.11 23.25
CA MET A 391 -43.40 16.43 21.89
C MET A 391 -42.14 17.31 21.88
N PHE A 392 -42.11 18.34 22.74
CA PHE A 392 -40.93 19.19 22.92
C PHE A 392 -39.72 18.35 23.33
N GLU A 393 -39.89 17.47 24.32
CA GLU A 393 -38.83 16.58 24.80
C GLU A 393 -38.32 15.65 23.69
N GLN A 394 -39.22 15.02 22.92
CA GLN A 394 -38.83 14.11 21.85
C GLN A 394 -38.03 14.81 20.75
N ILE A 395 -38.39 16.05 20.38
CA ILE A 395 -37.66 16.79 19.35
C ILE A 395 -36.30 17.28 19.88
N LYS A 396 -36.24 17.71 21.14
CA LYS A 396 -34.96 18.00 21.80
C LYS A 396 -34.05 16.78 21.84
N ASN A 397 -34.59 15.59 22.12
CA ASN A 397 -33.85 14.32 22.12
C ASN A 397 -33.35 13.92 20.72
N LEU A 398 -33.95 14.44 19.65
CA LEU A 398 -33.43 14.34 18.28
C LEU A 398 -32.28 15.33 18.02
N GLY A 399 -31.81 16.08 19.02
CA GLY A 399 -30.70 17.02 18.89
C GLY A 399 -31.06 18.29 18.13
N ILE A 400 -32.36 18.63 18.05
CA ILE A 400 -32.82 19.88 17.44
C ILE A 400 -32.94 20.92 18.56
N GLU A 401 -32.15 22.00 18.47
CA GLU A 401 -32.21 23.10 19.42
C GLU A 401 -33.41 24.01 19.11
N LEU A 402 -34.37 24.02 20.03
CA LEU A 402 -35.64 24.74 19.89
C LEU A 402 -35.73 25.85 20.93
N TRP A 403 -36.27 27.01 20.55
CA TRP A 403 -36.75 27.99 21.51
C TRP A 403 -38.10 27.56 22.10
N SER A 404 -39.01 27.10 21.25
CA SER A 404 -40.32 26.55 21.64
C SER A 404 -40.83 25.62 20.54
N CYS A 405 -41.60 24.62 20.94
CA CYS A 405 -42.17 23.62 20.05
C CYS A 405 -43.50 23.12 20.61
N GLY A 406 -44.59 23.32 19.87
CA GLY A 406 -45.92 22.99 20.34
C GLY A 406 -46.95 22.90 19.22
N PHE A 407 -48.23 22.90 19.59
CA PHE A 407 -49.33 22.98 18.65
C PHE A 407 -50.34 24.04 19.05
N SER A 408 -51.04 24.55 18.04
CA SER A 408 -52.03 25.59 18.18
C SER A 408 -53.37 25.13 17.60
N LEU A 409 -54.44 25.16 18.40
CA LEU A 409 -55.80 24.79 17.99
C LEU A 409 -56.61 26.04 17.64
N TRP A 410 -57.28 26.04 16.49
CA TRP A 410 -57.89 27.24 15.90
C TRP A 410 -59.39 27.27 16.15
N TYR A 411 -59.91 28.47 16.39
CA TYR A 411 -61.29 28.70 16.78
C TYR A 411 -61.88 29.92 16.06
N ASP A 412 -63.21 30.03 16.09
CA ASP A 412 -63.99 31.18 15.61
C ASP A 412 -63.62 31.65 14.20
N ASP A 413 -63.77 30.77 13.20
CA ASP A 413 -63.42 31.06 11.78
C ASP A 413 -61.97 31.55 11.62
N ASP A 414 -61.02 30.86 12.25
CA ASP A 414 -59.60 31.21 12.22
C ASP A 414 -59.30 32.62 12.75
N SER A 415 -60.09 33.14 13.70
CA SER A 415 -59.84 34.47 14.28
C SER A 415 -58.81 34.46 15.39
N TYR A 416 -58.66 33.32 16.09
CA TYR A 416 -57.65 33.12 17.13
C TYR A 416 -57.27 31.65 17.26
N PHE A 417 -56.15 31.37 17.95
CA PHE A 417 -55.81 30.02 18.40
C PHE A 417 -55.53 29.95 19.90
N LEU A 418 -55.65 28.74 20.46
CA LEU A 418 -55.07 28.38 21.76
C LEU A 418 -53.75 27.66 21.53
N GLY A 419 -52.65 28.25 22.04
CA GLY A 419 -51.30 27.77 21.86
C GLY A 419 -50.87 26.90 23.03
N TYR A 420 -50.60 25.63 22.72
CA TYR A 420 -49.98 24.66 23.62
C TYR A 420 -48.49 24.62 23.26
N ASN A 421 -47.75 25.65 23.67
CA ASN A 421 -46.34 25.79 23.35
C ASN A 421 -45.55 25.86 24.66
N PRO A 422 -44.83 24.77 25.03
CA PRO A 422 -43.90 24.78 26.15
C PRO A 422 -42.87 25.90 26.01
N GLY A 423 -42.48 26.46 27.16
CA GLY A 423 -41.40 27.44 27.22
C GLY A 423 -40.03 26.81 26.86
N PRO A 424 -38.96 27.61 26.84
CA PRO A 424 -37.60 27.12 26.56
C PRO A 424 -37.09 26.09 27.58
N ASP A 425 -37.68 26.07 28.77
CA ASP A 425 -37.45 25.08 29.83
C ASP A 425 -38.16 23.73 29.55
N GLY A 426 -38.96 23.66 28.49
CA GLY A 426 -39.75 22.49 28.11
C GLY A 426 -41.01 22.29 28.95
N LYS A 427 -41.40 23.28 29.75
CA LYS A 427 -42.60 23.21 30.61
C LYS A 427 -43.77 23.99 30.04
N MET A 428 -44.96 23.45 30.26
CA MET A 428 -46.20 24.01 29.76
C MET A 428 -46.84 24.93 30.81
N GLY A 429 -47.12 26.17 30.40
CA GLY A 429 -48.01 27.08 31.12
C GLY A 429 -49.48 26.86 30.74
N GLU A 430 -50.36 27.79 31.13
CA GLU A 430 -51.74 27.76 30.61
C GLU A 430 -51.77 27.99 29.08
N PRO A 431 -52.69 27.34 28.33
CA PRO A 431 -52.80 27.54 26.89
C PRO A 431 -53.05 29.00 26.54
N LEU A 432 -52.20 29.55 25.66
CA LEU A 432 -52.20 30.97 25.35
C LEU A 432 -53.20 31.30 24.26
N ARG A 433 -54.14 32.22 24.52
CA ARG A 433 -55.07 32.70 23.51
C ARG A 433 -54.45 33.81 22.66
N ILE A 434 -54.21 33.56 21.38
CA ILE A 434 -53.54 34.48 20.45
C ILE A 434 -54.48 34.89 19.31
N PRO A 435 -54.81 36.18 19.14
CA PRO A 435 -55.52 36.68 17.98
C PRO A 435 -54.69 36.55 16.69
N LEU A 436 -55.33 36.11 15.60
CA LEU A 436 -54.68 35.87 14.31
C LEU A 436 -54.89 37.00 13.29
N THR A 437 -55.46 38.13 13.72
CA THR A 437 -55.97 39.19 12.82
C THR A 437 -55.27 40.54 12.98
N GLU A 438 -54.39 40.69 13.97
CA GLU A 438 -53.87 41.99 14.40
C GLU A 438 -52.38 42.17 14.08
N ASP A 439 -51.55 41.14 14.29
CA ASP A 439 -50.10 41.20 14.08
C ASP A 439 -49.64 40.47 12.82
N VAL A 440 -48.58 40.97 12.19
CA VAL A 440 -48.06 40.48 10.91
C VAL A 440 -47.58 39.02 10.99
N PHE A 441 -46.98 38.63 12.11
CA PHE A 441 -46.51 37.25 12.31
C PHE A 441 -47.69 36.27 12.29
N PHE A 442 -48.73 36.56 13.06
CA PHE A 442 -49.90 35.68 13.18
C PHE A 442 -50.80 35.72 11.94
N THR A 443 -50.96 36.90 11.31
CA THR A 443 -51.73 37.03 10.06
C THR A 443 -51.06 36.27 8.91
N THR A 444 -49.73 36.25 8.84
CA THR A 444 -48.98 35.43 7.86
C THR A 444 -49.32 33.95 7.98
N ILE A 445 -49.32 33.41 9.21
CA ILE A 445 -49.70 32.02 9.48
C ILE A 445 -51.17 31.76 9.09
N ARG A 446 -52.07 32.71 9.41
CA ARG A 446 -53.50 32.67 9.04
C ARG A 446 -53.72 32.59 7.55
N GLU A 447 -53.06 33.46 6.79
CA GLU A 447 -53.18 33.49 5.34
C GLU A 447 -52.67 32.20 4.71
N ALA A 448 -51.53 31.68 5.16
CA ALA A 448 -50.97 30.41 4.66
C ALA A 448 -51.95 29.23 4.86
N LYS A 449 -52.52 29.08 6.07
CA LYS A 449 -53.53 28.05 6.33
C LYS A 449 -54.74 28.19 5.40
N ARG A 450 -55.25 29.42 5.23
CA ARG A 450 -56.43 29.70 4.40
C ARG A 450 -56.19 29.51 2.90
N ARG A 451 -54.95 29.65 2.43
CA ARG A 451 -54.54 29.25 1.08
C ARG A 451 -54.53 27.73 0.87
N GLY A 452 -54.58 26.94 1.95
CA GLY A 452 -54.46 25.49 1.92
C GLY A 452 -53.02 24.99 1.95
N ASP A 453 -52.08 25.84 2.39
CA ASP A 453 -50.67 25.45 2.52
C ASP A 453 -50.55 24.34 3.58
N LYS A 454 -49.78 23.29 3.26
CA LYS A 454 -49.51 22.19 4.22
C LYS A 454 -48.40 22.54 5.20
N PHE A 455 -47.48 23.40 4.77
CA PHE A 455 -46.29 23.78 5.52
C PHE A 455 -45.90 25.21 5.18
N LEU A 456 -45.51 25.97 6.19
CA LEU A 456 -45.01 27.35 6.06
C LEU A 456 -43.69 27.45 6.82
N VAL A 457 -42.68 28.07 6.17
CA VAL A 457 -41.43 28.48 6.80
C VAL A 457 -41.21 29.94 6.51
N PHE A 458 -40.90 30.72 7.54
CA PHE A 458 -40.53 32.12 7.37
C PHE A 458 -39.58 32.58 8.47
N GLU A 459 -38.68 33.47 8.10
CA GLU A 459 -37.73 34.11 9.00
C GLU A 459 -38.35 35.39 9.57
N SER A 460 -38.00 35.71 10.81
CA SER A 460 -38.37 36.97 11.46
C SER A 460 -37.16 37.54 12.18
N GLU A 461 -36.82 38.79 11.87
CA GLU A 461 -35.65 39.46 12.43
C GLU A 461 -35.86 40.97 12.57
N GLY A 462 -35.03 41.60 13.39
CA GLY A 462 -34.97 43.06 13.47
C GLY A 462 -36.27 43.68 14.01
N ASP A 463 -36.75 44.73 13.35
CA ASP A 463 -37.84 45.55 13.89
C ASP A 463 -39.22 44.92 13.74
N SER A 464 -39.43 44.03 12.76
CA SER A 464 -40.70 43.29 12.62
C SER A 464 -40.91 42.33 13.79
N LEU A 465 -39.88 41.57 14.16
CA LEU A 465 -39.94 40.64 15.29
C LEU A 465 -40.11 41.36 16.63
N LYS A 466 -39.44 42.51 16.81
CA LYS A 466 -39.64 43.34 18.02
C LYS A 466 -41.07 43.84 18.13
N GLU A 467 -41.70 44.22 17.02
CA GLU A 467 -43.09 44.66 17.03
C GLU A 467 -44.04 43.52 17.41
N THR A 468 -43.81 42.32 16.88
CA THR A 468 -44.55 41.11 17.29
C THR A 468 -44.40 40.83 18.79
N TYR A 469 -43.21 40.97 19.38
CA TYR A 469 -43.06 40.79 20.82
C TYR A 469 -43.73 41.90 21.64
N ARG A 470 -43.73 43.16 21.17
CA ARG A 470 -44.50 44.24 21.83
C ARG A 470 -45.99 43.95 21.79
N TYR A 471 -46.47 43.47 20.65
CA TYR A 471 -47.86 43.04 20.51
C TYR A 471 -48.19 41.91 21.50
N MET A 472 -47.36 40.86 21.54
CA MET A 472 -47.53 39.76 22.49
C MET A 472 -47.46 40.21 23.96
N ASP A 473 -46.60 41.18 24.30
CA ASP A 473 -46.51 41.77 25.64
C ASP A 473 -47.75 42.57 26.05
N SER A 474 -48.45 43.17 25.07
CA SER A 474 -49.70 43.91 25.28
C SER A 474 -50.92 43.02 25.61
N LEU A 475 -50.84 41.73 25.27
CA LEU A 475 -51.88 40.76 25.57
C LEU A 475 -51.77 40.30 27.04
N PRO A 476 -52.85 40.25 27.83
CA PRO A 476 -52.76 40.07 29.29
C PRO A 476 -51.98 38.83 29.74
N VAL A 477 -52.45 37.62 29.40
CA VAL A 477 -51.86 36.33 29.83
C VAL A 477 -50.56 36.03 29.09
N VAL A 478 -50.50 36.40 27.81
CA VAL A 478 -49.34 36.15 26.94
C VAL A 478 -48.16 37.02 27.39
N GLY A 479 -48.39 38.31 27.64
CA GLY A 479 -47.35 39.22 28.09
C GLY A 479 -46.83 38.87 29.48
N GLU A 480 -47.70 38.45 30.41
CA GLU A 480 -47.26 37.94 31.71
C GLU A 480 -46.34 36.72 31.56
N THR A 481 -46.71 35.78 30.70
CA THR A 481 -45.92 34.58 30.41
C THR A 481 -44.57 34.91 29.78
N MET A 482 -44.54 35.83 28.80
CA MET A 482 -43.32 36.27 28.11
C MET A 482 -42.36 36.99 29.07
N ARG A 483 -42.88 37.87 29.95
CA ARG A 483 -42.07 38.51 31.00
C ARG A 483 -41.50 37.48 31.99
N GLY A 484 -42.28 36.46 32.35
CA GLY A 484 -41.82 35.36 33.19
C GLY A 484 -40.63 34.61 32.61
N PHE A 485 -40.61 34.33 31.30
CA PHE A 485 -39.45 33.72 30.65
C PHE A 485 -38.20 34.61 30.71
N VAL A 486 -38.35 35.91 30.45
CA VAL A 486 -37.24 36.87 30.53
C VAL A 486 -36.68 36.97 31.96
N GLU A 487 -37.55 37.01 32.97
CA GLU A 487 -37.17 37.00 34.39
C GLU A 487 -36.46 35.69 34.80
N ALA A 488 -36.86 34.56 34.22
CA ALA A 488 -36.24 33.25 34.41
C ALA A 488 -34.90 33.08 33.66
N GLY A 489 -34.42 34.11 32.95
CA GLY A 489 -33.13 34.11 32.26
C GLY A 489 -33.19 33.61 30.81
N TYR A 490 -34.38 33.53 30.22
CA TYR A 490 -34.59 33.17 28.82
C TYR A 490 -34.89 34.44 28.00
N PRO A 491 -33.87 35.09 27.39
CA PRO A 491 -34.08 36.30 26.60
C PRO A 491 -34.81 36.01 25.30
N LEU A 492 -35.72 36.90 24.89
CA LEU A 492 -36.43 36.75 23.62
C LEU A 492 -35.47 36.75 22.42
N PRO A 493 -35.66 35.85 21.44
CA PRO A 493 -34.82 35.79 20.24
C PRO A 493 -34.75 37.13 19.49
N THR A 494 -33.61 37.48 18.90
CA THR A 494 -33.52 38.66 17.99
C THR A 494 -33.65 38.27 16.52
N TYR A 495 -33.55 36.97 16.25
CA TYR A 495 -33.74 36.28 14.99
C TYR A 495 -34.44 34.96 15.29
N GLN A 496 -35.41 34.56 14.47
CA GLN A 496 -36.03 33.25 14.55
C GLN A 496 -36.52 32.74 13.19
N VAL A 497 -36.48 31.42 13.01
CA VAL A 497 -37.10 30.73 11.88
C VAL A 497 -38.31 29.96 12.39
N THR A 498 -39.48 30.33 11.89
CA THR A 498 -40.75 29.72 12.31
C THR A 498 -41.21 28.71 11.29
N HIS A 499 -41.45 27.48 11.76
CA HIS A 499 -41.98 26.39 10.95
C HIS A 499 -43.39 26.05 11.41
N CYS A 500 -44.36 26.09 10.50
CA CYS A 500 -45.75 25.76 10.77
C CYS A 500 -46.21 24.59 9.91
N GLY A 501 -46.55 23.46 10.56
CA GLY A 501 -47.18 22.30 9.91
C GLY A 501 -48.69 22.31 10.13
N PHE A 502 -49.48 22.55 9.08
CA PHE A 502 -50.92 22.70 9.21
C PHE A 502 -51.66 21.36 9.22
N PHE A 503 -52.64 21.22 10.11
CA PHE A 503 -53.59 20.10 10.16
C PHE A 503 -55.03 20.64 10.25
N SER A 504 -56.03 19.77 10.17
CA SER A 504 -57.44 20.17 10.01
C SER A 504 -57.90 21.23 11.03
N ASN A 505 -57.56 21.05 12.31
CA ASN A 505 -58.03 21.89 13.41
C ASN A 505 -56.98 22.91 13.92
N GLY A 506 -55.83 23.05 13.25
CA GLY A 506 -54.74 23.85 13.80
C GLY A 506 -53.43 23.81 13.03
N HIS A 507 -52.32 24.04 13.74
CA HIS A 507 -50.96 23.81 13.23
C HIS A 507 -50.00 23.42 14.35
N LEU A 508 -48.94 22.71 14.00
CA LEU A 508 -47.72 22.54 14.79
C LEU A 508 -46.82 23.75 14.56
N MET A 509 -46.19 24.28 15.61
CA MET A 509 -45.26 25.40 15.53
C MET A 509 -43.90 25.02 16.13
N PHE A 510 -42.83 25.26 15.37
CA PHE A 510 -41.45 25.12 15.82
C PHE A 510 -40.71 26.43 15.60
N ILE A 511 -40.00 26.90 16.63
CA ILE A 511 -39.20 28.13 16.57
C ILE A 511 -37.74 27.75 16.77
N LEU A 512 -36.94 27.97 15.72
CA LEU A 512 -35.48 27.76 15.72
C LEU A 512 -34.77 29.11 15.78
N GLN A 513 -33.59 29.14 16.39
CA GLN A 513 -32.74 30.34 16.50
C GLN A 513 -31.55 30.33 15.51
N GLU A 514 -31.36 29.23 14.78
CA GLU A 514 -30.31 29.06 13.78
C GLU A 514 -30.80 29.46 12.38
N LYS A 515 -29.86 29.87 11.52
CA LYS A 515 -30.12 30.23 10.11
C LYS A 515 -30.25 29.02 9.22
#